data_AF-A0A673G769-F1
#
_entry.id   AF-A0A673G769-F1
#
_cell.length_a   1.000
_cell.length_b   1.000
_cell.length_c   1.000
_cell.angle_alpha   90.00
_cell.angle_beta   90.00
_cell.angle_gamma   90.00
#
_symmetry.space_group_name_H-M   'P 1'
#
loop_
_entity.id
_entity.type
_entity.pdbx_description
1 polymer ?
#
loop_
_entity_poly.entity_id
_entity_poly.type
_entity_poly.pdbx_seq_one_letter_code
_entity_poly.pdbx_strand_id
1 'polypeptide(L)'
;MGAKQTKAAGQEAGSSPQSTGWKRTPTKERGDILTSIMLRSGDRLRSCGTPPPYQRRIGMIQEMMLMAKQGKHDEATEMLKTLRQDLGMESTSLDDVLYRYASFRNLVDPITHDLIISLAKYIHCPKTEGDALGAMEKVCRQLTYHLSPHSQWRRQGLLKRKPQACLKSVLSSPPSSGTLELSGIPLGVKDMERLCAYLHHHASRIGSVEMGFTELTDDAFLLLLPMLASLPRLETLALNGNRMTRAVLKELTDTLKDPDSFPSVTWIDLGNNVDIFSLPQPFLVSLRKRCPKQGNLPTILEFGESQASEPEGRVDEDDADDTNRTEKSLVR
;
A
#
# COMPACT_ATOMS: atom_id res chain seq x y z
N MET A 1 44.90 -57.15 18.96
CA MET A 1 43.58 -56.72 19.46
C MET A 1 43.33 -57.42 20.79
N GLY A 2 42.82 -56.81 21.86
CA GLY A 2 42.52 -55.39 22.06
C GLY A 2 41.65 -55.18 23.31
N ALA A 3 42.27 -54.91 24.46
CA ALA A 3 41.65 -54.33 25.66
C ALA A 3 42.74 -54.01 26.69
N LYS A 4 42.82 -52.76 27.18
CA LYS A 4 43.58 -52.46 28.39
C LYS A 4 42.95 -51.29 29.16
N GLN A 5 42.91 -51.44 30.47
CA GLN A 5 42.36 -50.50 31.45
C GLN A 5 43.28 -49.27 31.64
N THR A 6 42.72 -48.19 32.20
CA THR A 6 43.40 -47.31 33.16
C THR A 6 42.42 -46.78 34.21
N LYS A 7 42.94 -46.21 35.29
CA LYS A 7 42.34 -46.25 36.64
C LYS A 7 42.60 -44.92 37.41
N ALA A 8 41.72 -44.63 38.38
CA ALA A 8 41.98 -43.91 39.65
C ALA A 8 41.98 -42.36 39.75
N ALA A 9 41.73 -41.94 41.01
CA ALA A 9 41.82 -40.61 41.64
C ALA A 9 40.77 -39.55 41.27
N GLY A 10 40.21 -38.75 42.18
CA GLY A 10 40.35 -38.75 43.66
C GLY A 10 39.52 -37.64 44.35
N GLN A 11 39.12 -37.92 45.59
CA GLN A 11 38.52 -37.10 46.67
C GLN A 11 39.24 -35.74 46.93
N GLU A 12 38.75 -34.75 47.72
CA GLU A 12 37.60 -34.66 48.67
C GLU A 12 37.21 -33.20 49.02
N ALA A 13 36.09 -33.02 49.78
CA ALA A 13 35.70 -31.96 50.74
C ALA A 13 36.12 -30.47 50.52
N GLY A 14 35.34 -29.41 50.77
CA GLY A 14 34.02 -29.14 51.40
C GLY A 14 33.78 -27.60 51.35
N SER A 15 32.92 -26.91 52.11
CA SER A 15 31.80 -27.26 53.00
C SER A 15 30.96 -25.99 53.31
N SER A 16 29.63 -26.10 53.49
CA SER A 16 28.73 -25.01 53.94
C SER A 16 28.65 -24.93 55.50
N PRO A 17 27.86 -24.05 56.18
CA PRO A 17 26.83 -23.09 55.73
C PRO A 17 26.82 -21.73 56.53
N GLN A 18 25.63 -21.10 56.65
CA GLN A 18 25.20 -19.96 57.52
C GLN A 18 25.30 -18.54 56.94
N SER A 19 24.44 -17.55 57.29
CA SER A 19 22.99 -17.53 57.60
C SER A 19 22.48 -16.07 57.75
N THR A 20 21.29 -15.76 57.23
CA THR A 20 20.31 -14.74 57.74
C THR A 20 20.74 -13.30 58.15
N GLY A 21 20.01 -12.28 57.66
CA GLY A 21 19.39 -11.29 58.58
C GLY A 21 19.67 -9.77 58.42
N TRP A 22 18.83 -9.10 57.64
CA TRP A 22 18.26 -7.74 57.85
C TRP A 22 19.09 -6.44 58.05
N LYS A 23 18.86 -5.54 57.09
CA LYS A 23 18.45 -4.10 57.21
C LYS A 23 19.35 -3.08 57.95
N ARG A 24 19.75 -2.05 57.18
CA ARG A 24 19.67 -0.61 57.58
C ARG A 24 19.53 0.28 56.33
N THR A 25 18.82 1.39 56.48
CA THR A 25 18.67 2.54 55.55
C THR A 25 18.83 3.83 56.39
N PRO A 26 18.74 5.07 55.86
CA PRO A 26 19.04 5.60 54.51
C PRO A 26 20.01 6.83 54.56
N THR A 27 20.60 7.23 53.42
CA THR A 27 20.94 8.66 53.18
C THR A 27 21.00 9.02 51.70
N LYS A 28 19.87 9.56 51.21
CA LYS A 28 19.73 10.72 50.31
C LYS A 28 21.01 11.20 49.56
N GLU A 29 21.03 10.95 48.25
CA GLU A 29 21.40 11.98 47.28
C GLU A 29 20.42 11.97 46.09
N ARG A 30 20.33 13.10 45.38
CA ARG A 30 19.18 13.50 44.57
C ARG A 30 19.64 13.77 43.13
N GLY A 31 19.26 12.89 42.21
CA GLY A 31 19.55 13.02 40.78
C GLY A 31 18.35 12.60 39.94
N ASP A 32 17.81 13.52 39.16
CA ASP A 32 16.54 13.35 38.46
C ASP A 32 16.67 12.44 37.22
N ILE A 33 15.94 11.31 37.21
CA ILE A 33 15.67 10.53 35.99
C ILE A 33 14.17 10.20 35.93
N LEU A 34 13.35 11.25 35.79
CA LEU A 34 11.94 11.15 35.42
C LEU A 34 11.72 11.74 34.03
N THR A 35 12.19 11.05 32.99
CA THR A 35 11.75 11.31 31.61
C THR A 35 11.90 10.07 30.73
N SER A 36 10.89 9.82 29.90
CA SER A 36 10.86 8.80 28.82
C SER A 36 10.79 7.31 29.22
N ILE A 37 9.79 6.94 30.05
CA ILE A 37 9.13 5.64 29.90
C ILE A 37 7.73 5.88 29.32
N MET A 38 7.66 6.08 28.00
CA MET A 38 6.42 5.99 27.20
C MET A 38 6.65 5.42 25.80
N LEU A 39 7.43 4.34 25.70
CA LEU A 39 7.25 3.37 24.61
C LEU A 39 6.23 2.32 25.08
N ARG A 40 5.01 2.39 24.55
CA ARG A 40 3.98 1.37 24.75
C ARG A 40 4.38 0.06 24.06
N SER A 41 5.20 -0.74 24.76
CA SER A 41 5.58 -2.08 24.33
C SER A 41 4.40 -3.05 24.50
N GLY A 42 3.49 -3.08 23.52
CA GLY A 42 2.40 -4.05 23.41
C GLY A 42 2.69 -5.11 22.34
N ASP A 43 2.79 -6.37 22.77
CA ASP A 43 2.92 -7.60 21.97
C ASP A 43 4.02 -7.66 20.88
N ARG A 44 5.22 -8.08 21.31
CA ARG A 44 6.21 -8.72 20.44
C ARG A 44 5.92 -10.21 20.28
N LEU A 45 4.95 -10.56 19.43
CA LEU A 45 4.96 -11.88 18.78
C LEU A 45 5.94 -11.81 17.61
N ARG A 46 7.09 -12.46 17.78
CA ARG A 46 8.22 -12.44 16.85
C ARG A 46 7.82 -13.02 15.49
N SER A 47 7.70 -12.17 14.47
CA SER A 47 7.96 -12.60 13.10
C SER A 47 9.47 -12.52 12.87
N CYS A 48 10.13 -13.67 12.72
CA CYS A 48 11.54 -13.74 12.33
C CYS A 48 11.66 -13.63 10.79
N GLY A 49 11.15 -12.53 10.25
CA GLY A 49 11.06 -12.29 8.82
C GLY A 49 11.18 -10.79 8.51
N THR A 50 11.58 -10.49 7.27
CA THR A 50 11.66 -9.10 6.80
C THR A 50 10.28 -8.43 6.89
N PRO A 51 10.19 -7.16 7.34
CA PRO A 51 8.91 -6.48 7.38
C PRO A 51 8.30 -6.37 5.97
N PRO A 52 6.98 -6.25 5.83
CA PRO A 52 6.33 -6.01 4.54
C PRO A 52 6.92 -4.80 3.80
N PRO A 53 6.87 -4.75 2.46
CA PRO A 53 7.41 -3.63 1.69
C PRO A 53 6.90 -2.27 2.16
N TYR A 54 5.59 -2.16 2.38
CA TYR A 54 4.96 -0.94 2.88
C TYR A 54 5.53 -0.47 4.24
N GLN A 55 5.73 -1.38 5.20
CA GLN A 55 6.29 -1.03 6.51
C GLN A 55 7.75 -0.55 6.40
N ARG A 56 8.55 -1.21 5.57
CA ARG A 56 9.95 -0.82 5.30
C ARG A 56 10.02 0.58 4.66
N ARG A 57 9.21 0.82 3.62
CA ARG A 57 9.15 2.11 2.91
C ARG A 57 8.72 3.26 3.83
N ILE A 58 7.69 3.04 4.65
CA ILE A 58 7.25 4.02 5.66
C ILE A 58 8.36 4.31 6.68
N GLY A 59 9.09 3.28 7.13
CA GLY A 59 10.25 3.43 8.03
C GLY A 59 11.32 4.34 7.42
N MET A 60 11.74 4.05 6.18
CA MET A 60 12.71 4.87 5.44
C MET A 60 12.25 6.34 5.30
N ILE A 61 10.96 6.58 5.00
CA ILE A 61 10.38 7.93 4.91
C ILE A 61 10.45 8.68 6.26
N GLN A 62 10.14 7.99 7.36
CA GLN A 62 10.15 8.57 8.70
C GLN A 62 11.58 8.88 9.19
N GLU A 63 12.52 7.96 8.97
CA GLU A 63 13.94 8.15 9.32
C GLU A 63 14.57 9.28 8.49
N MET A 64 14.29 9.34 7.19
CA MET A 64 14.73 10.41 6.30
C MET A 64 14.21 11.80 6.71
N MET A 65 12.93 11.90 7.14
CA MET A 65 12.41 13.14 7.72
C MET A 65 13.11 13.53 9.02
N LEU A 66 13.46 12.55 9.87
CA LEU A 66 14.18 12.80 11.11
C LEU A 66 15.62 13.30 10.84
N MET A 67 16.32 12.69 9.89
CA MET A 67 17.65 13.12 9.42
C MET A 67 17.61 14.54 8.86
N ALA A 68 16.63 14.86 8.00
CA ALA A 68 16.44 16.20 7.45
C ALA A 68 16.14 17.25 8.55
N LYS A 69 15.30 16.92 9.54
CA LYS A 69 15.04 17.77 10.72
C LYS A 69 16.28 17.98 11.60
N GLN A 70 17.28 17.11 11.50
CA GLN A 70 18.57 17.20 12.20
C GLN A 70 19.68 17.87 11.36
N GLY A 71 19.39 18.32 10.13
CA GLY A 71 20.40 18.88 9.21
C GLY A 71 21.35 17.84 8.60
N LYS A 72 21.07 16.55 8.75
CA LYS A 72 21.88 15.43 8.23
C LYS A 72 21.53 15.15 6.76
N HIS A 73 21.82 16.11 5.88
CA HIS A 73 21.43 16.05 4.48
C HIS A 73 22.04 14.88 3.70
N ASP A 74 23.28 14.49 4.00
CA ASP A 74 23.94 13.35 3.36
C ASP A 74 23.30 12.01 3.76
N GLU A 75 22.99 11.81 5.05
CA GLU A 75 22.27 10.62 5.54
C GLU A 75 20.86 10.53 4.92
N ALA A 76 20.13 11.66 4.88
CA ALA A 76 18.82 11.73 4.24
C ALA A 76 18.88 11.43 2.73
N THR A 77 19.95 11.86 2.06
CA THR A 77 20.18 11.60 0.63
C THR A 77 20.46 10.11 0.37
N GLU A 78 21.22 9.44 1.23
CA GLU A 78 21.48 8.00 1.11
C GLU A 78 20.22 7.16 1.44
N MET A 79 19.44 7.59 2.42
CA MET A 79 18.13 6.99 2.72
C MET A 79 17.16 7.15 1.53
N LEU A 80 17.17 8.30 0.85
CA LEU A 80 16.39 8.52 -0.38
C LEU A 80 16.83 7.57 -1.49
N LYS A 81 18.14 7.37 -1.72
CA LYS A 81 18.63 6.39 -2.71
C LYS A 81 18.13 4.99 -2.39
N THR A 82 18.20 4.58 -1.13
CA THR A 82 17.74 3.26 -0.67
C THR A 82 16.23 3.08 -0.87
N LEU A 83 15.42 4.10 -0.53
CA LEU A 83 13.98 4.10 -0.79
C LEU A 83 13.65 4.05 -2.29
N ARG A 84 14.42 4.76 -3.11
CA ARG A 84 14.28 4.74 -4.57
C ARG A 84 14.64 3.38 -5.17
N GLN A 85 15.69 2.72 -4.68
CA GLN A 85 16.05 1.36 -5.06
C GLN A 85 14.91 0.39 -4.74
N ASP A 86 14.40 0.42 -3.51
CA ASP A 86 13.28 -0.41 -3.09
C ASP A 86 11.97 -0.13 -3.85
N LEU A 87 11.83 1.03 -4.50
CA LEU A 87 10.70 1.41 -5.36
C LEU A 87 10.97 1.20 -6.87
N GLY A 88 12.12 0.63 -7.25
CA GLY A 88 12.47 0.37 -8.66
C GLY A 88 12.89 1.61 -9.45
N MET A 89 13.22 2.70 -8.77
CA MET A 89 13.58 4.01 -9.34
C MET A 89 15.10 4.18 -9.51
N GLU A 90 15.81 3.08 -9.78
CA GLU A 90 17.28 3.01 -9.88
C GLU A 90 17.82 3.54 -11.20
N SER A 91 17.21 3.11 -12.30
CA SER A 91 17.64 3.41 -13.68
C SER A 91 17.21 4.79 -14.17
N THR A 92 16.48 5.53 -13.34
CA THR A 92 16.04 6.88 -13.65
C THR A 92 16.95 7.86 -12.93
N SER A 93 17.93 8.48 -13.61
CA SER A 93 18.67 9.58 -12.98
C SER A 93 17.70 10.69 -12.57
N LEU A 94 18.02 11.49 -11.54
CA LEU A 94 17.11 12.57 -11.15
C LEU A 94 16.81 13.49 -12.35
N ASP A 95 17.83 13.75 -13.17
CA ASP A 95 17.73 14.52 -14.41
C ASP A 95 16.83 13.86 -15.46
N ASP A 96 16.95 12.53 -15.66
CA ASP A 96 16.06 11.77 -16.56
C ASP A 96 14.60 11.85 -16.12
N VAL A 97 14.33 11.87 -14.82
CA VAL A 97 12.96 12.01 -14.33
C VAL A 97 12.45 13.44 -14.52
N LEU A 98 13.28 14.44 -14.21
CA LEU A 98 12.92 15.86 -14.33
C LEU A 98 12.70 16.30 -15.79
N TYR A 99 13.46 15.74 -16.74
CA TYR A 99 13.35 16.07 -18.16
C TYR A 99 12.48 15.11 -18.99
N ARG A 100 12.14 13.91 -18.50
CA ARG A 100 11.58 12.83 -19.34
C ARG A 100 10.35 12.12 -18.75
N TYR A 101 9.33 12.93 -18.39
CA TYR A 101 7.97 12.48 -18.01
C TYR A 101 7.31 11.49 -19.00
N ALA A 102 7.78 11.38 -20.24
CA ALA A 102 7.24 10.48 -21.26
C ALA A 102 7.52 8.97 -21.04
N SER A 103 8.38 8.61 -20.09
CA SER A 103 8.93 7.24 -19.96
C SER A 103 8.03 6.26 -19.18
N PHE A 104 7.00 6.75 -18.50
CA PHE A 104 6.32 6.05 -17.41
C PHE A 104 5.01 5.32 -17.78
N ARG A 105 4.73 5.12 -19.08
CA ARG A 105 3.46 4.55 -19.60
C ARG A 105 3.01 3.22 -18.99
N ASN A 106 3.94 2.46 -18.41
CA ASN A 106 3.69 1.12 -17.86
C ASN A 106 3.97 1.04 -16.34
N LEU A 107 4.17 2.18 -15.64
CA LEU A 107 4.30 2.17 -14.18
C LEU A 107 3.04 1.62 -13.52
N VAL A 108 3.25 0.92 -12.41
CA VAL A 108 2.16 0.44 -11.56
C VAL A 108 1.67 1.54 -10.63
N ASP A 109 2.58 2.40 -10.14
CA ASP A 109 2.29 3.44 -9.15
C ASP A 109 2.94 4.79 -9.52
N PRO A 110 2.32 5.57 -10.42
CA PRO A 110 2.82 6.89 -10.81
C PRO A 110 2.71 7.92 -9.67
N ILE A 111 1.73 7.79 -8.77
CA ILE A 111 1.54 8.71 -7.63
C ILE A 111 2.75 8.64 -6.69
N THR A 112 3.22 7.43 -6.34
CA THR A 112 4.44 7.28 -5.55
C THR A 112 5.64 7.89 -6.27
N HIS A 113 5.76 7.72 -7.59
CA HIS A 113 6.85 8.32 -8.36
C HIS A 113 6.84 9.85 -8.26
N ASP A 114 5.72 10.53 -8.55
CA ASP A 114 5.60 12.00 -8.46
C ASP A 114 5.90 12.55 -7.06
N LEU A 115 5.48 11.83 -6.02
CA LEU A 115 5.77 12.19 -4.64
C LEU A 115 7.25 11.98 -4.28
N ILE A 116 7.90 10.91 -4.74
CA ILE A 116 9.35 10.68 -4.54
C ILE A 116 10.18 11.72 -5.29
N ILE A 117 9.77 12.12 -6.50
CA ILE A 117 10.40 13.20 -7.28
C ILE A 117 10.30 14.52 -6.51
N SER A 118 9.12 14.82 -5.97
CA SER A 118 8.88 16.01 -5.16
C SER A 118 9.74 16.01 -3.90
N LEU A 119 9.86 14.86 -3.23
CA LEU A 119 10.71 14.68 -2.05
C LEU A 119 12.21 14.86 -2.36
N ALA A 120 12.68 14.31 -3.48
CA ALA A 120 14.06 14.42 -3.91
C ALA A 120 14.50 15.88 -4.14
N LYS A 121 13.60 16.73 -4.65
CA LYS A 121 13.85 18.18 -4.81
C LYS A 121 14.15 18.87 -3.47
N TYR A 122 13.44 18.52 -2.40
CA TYR A 122 13.68 19.10 -1.06
C TYR A 122 14.97 18.60 -0.40
N ILE A 123 15.35 17.34 -0.66
CA ILE A 123 16.53 16.72 -0.06
C ILE A 123 17.83 17.18 -0.73
N HIS A 124 17.87 17.23 -2.06
CA HIS A 124 19.08 17.62 -2.80
C HIS A 124 19.29 19.14 -2.88
N CYS A 125 18.21 19.92 -2.82
CA CYS A 125 18.27 21.39 -2.83
C CYS A 125 17.67 21.96 -1.53
N PRO A 126 18.30 21.71 -0.35
CA PRO A 126 17.78 22.16 0.93
C PRO A 126 17.85 23.69 1.01
N LYS A 127 16.71 24.36 0.84
CA LYS A 127 16.57 25.78 1.13
C LYS A 127 16.61 25.99 2.64
N THR A 128 17.32 27.01 3.10
CA THR A 128 17.42 27.40 4.52
C THR A 128 16.14 28.05 5.08
N GLU A 129 15.06 28.09 4.30
CA GLU A 129 13.77 28.68 4.66
C GLU A 129 12.87 27.65 5.35
N GLY A 130 12.26 28.02 6.48
CA GLY A 130 11.42 27.10 7.28
C GLY A 130 10.21 26.51 6.54
N ASP A 131 9.72 27.17 5.48
CA ASP A 131 8.63 26.66 4.65
C ASP A 131 9.03 25.42 3.84
N ALA A 132 10.31 25.30 3.42
CA ALA A 132 10.78 24.16 2.64
C ALA A 132 10.71 22.84 3.45
N LEU A 133 11.07 22.88 4.75
CA LEU A 133 10.95 21.74 5.64
C LEU A 133 9.49 21.36 5.92
N GLY A 134 8.60 22.36 6.04
CA GLY A 134 7.16 22.15 6.18
C GLY A 134 6.52 21.57 4.91
N ALA A 135 7.00 21.95 3.73
CA ALA A 135 6.59 21.37 2.46
C ALA A 135 7.08 19.92 2.29
N MET A 136 8.34 19.64 2.66
CA MET A 136 8.89 18.28 2.71
C MET A 136 8.07 17.36 3.64
N GLU A 137 7.68 17.86 4.82
CA GLU A 137 6.83 17.11 5.76
C GLU A 137 5.43 16.79 5.18
N LYS A 138 4.84 17.70 4.39
CA LYS A 138 3.58 17.43 3.67
C LYS A 138 3.76 16.29 2.66
N VAL A 139 4.84 16.29 1.86
CA VAL A 139 5.13 15.22 0.88
C VAL A 139 5.38 13.88 1.57
N CYS A 140 6.18 13.85 2.65
CA CYS A 140 6.42 12.62 3.41
C CYS A 140 5.14 12.09 4.08
N ARG A 141 4.20 12.96 4.49
CA ARG A 141 2.87 12.56 4.95
C ARG A 141 2.02 12.00 3.81
N GLN A 142 2.06 12.58 2.60
CA GLN A 142 1.36 12.05 1.42
C GLN A 142 1.90 10.67 1.01
N LEU A 143 3.22 10.48 0.98
CA LEU A 143 3.84 9.16 0.75
C LEU A 143 3.46 8.15 1.84
N THR A 144 3.57 8.54 3.11
CA THR A 144 3.20 7.66 4.24
C THR A 144 1.72 7.27 4.18
N TYR A 145 0.86 8.18 3.72
CA TYR A 145 -0.55 7.92 3.45
C TYR A 145 -0.65 6.90 2.30
N HIS A 146 -0.30 7.26 1.07
CA HIS A 146 -0.45 6.43 -0.13
C HIS A 146 0.18 5.03 -0.01
N LEU A 147 1.32 4.91 0.68
CA LEU A 147 2.00 3.64 0.95
C LEU A 147 1.44 2.90 2.19
N SER A 148 0.27 3.24 2.72
CA SER A 148 -0.35 2.62 3.90
C SER A 148 -1.76 2.07 3.62
N PRO A 149 -2.24 1.06 4.37
CA PRO A 149 -3.64 0.68 4.34
C PRO A 149 -4.55 1.82 4.84
N HIS A 150 -5.51 2.23 4.01
CA HIS A 150 -6.58 3.18 4.32
C HIS A 150 -7.89 2.54 4.75
N SER A 151 -7.91 1.21 4.85
CA SER A 151 -9.13 0.42 5.01
C SER A 151 -9.99 0.89 6.17
N GLN A 152 -11.30 0.68 6.02
CA GLN A 152 -12.29 1.14 7.00
C GLN A 152 -12.02 0.59 8.42
N TRP A 153 -11.25 -0.49 8.53
CA TRP A 153 -10.89 -1.13 9.80
C TRP A 153 -9.80 -0.44 10.60
N ARG A 154 -8.96 0.41 10.00
CA ARG A 154 -8.19 1.40 10.80
C ARG A 154 -9.14 2.31 11.55
N ARG A 155 -10.21 2.79 10.89
CA ARG A 155 -11.21 3.70 11.46
C ARG A 155 -12.12 3.00 12.48
N GLN A 156 -12.46 1.73 12.27
CA GLN A 156 -13.29 0.94 13.20
C GLN A 156 -12.50 0.25 14.34
N GLY A 157 -11.17 0.40 14.41
CA GLY A 157 -10.33 -0.20 15.46
C GLY A 157 -10.20 -1.73 15.42
N LEU A 158 -10.75 -2.38 14.38
CA LEU A 158 -10.75 -3.83 14.18
C LEU A 158 -9.33 -4.41 14.05
N LEU A 159 -8.36 -3.64 13.57
CA LEU A 159 -6.95 -4.03 13.48
C LEU A 159 -6.27 -4.26 14.85
N LYS A 160 -6.96 -4.01 15.98
CA LYS A 160 -6.52 -4.42 17.32
C LYS A 160 -6.91 -5.86 17.68
N ARG A 161 -7.74 -6.53 16.87
CA ARG A 161 -8.11 -7.94 17.05
C ARG A 161 -7.14 -8.85 16.29
N LYS A 162 -7.07 -10.12 16.69
CA LYS A 162 -6.28 -11.14 15.98
C LYS A 162 -6.76 -11.24 14.52
N PRO A 163 -5.86 -11.26 13.51
CA PRO A 163 -6.24 -11.27 12.08
C PRO A 163 -7.30 -12.31 11.71
N GLN A 164 -7.15 -13.53 12.24
CA GLN A 164 -8.10 -14.64 12.07
C GLN A 164 -9.54 -14.34 12.55
N ALA A 165 -9.69 -13.54 13.61
CA ALA A 165 -11.01 -13.12 14.09
C ALA A 165 -11.63 -12.05 13.19
N CYS A 166 -10.81 -11.14 12.64
CA CYS A 166 -11.25 -10.16 11.65
C CYS A 166 -11.69 -10.87 10.36
N LEU A 167 -10.86 -11.77 9.82
CA LEU A 167 -11.18 -12.55 8.63
C LEU A 167 -12.48 -13.35 8.81
N LYS A 168 -12.63 -14.06 9.93
CA LYS A 168 -13.87 -14.78 10.26
C LYS A 168 -15.08 -13.85 10.33
N SER A 169 -14.92 -12.62 10.83
CA SER A 169 -16.01 -11.64 10.89
C SER A 169 -16.45 -11.21 9.49
N VAL A 170 -15.51 -10.95 8.58
CA VAL A 170 -15.79 -10.51 7.20
C VAL A 170 -16.48 -11.62 6.41
N LEU A 171 -15.94 -12.83 6.48
CA LEU A 171 -16.46 -13.99 5.76
C LEU A 171 -17.71 -14.62 6.42
N SER A 172 -18.26 -14.00 7.47
CA SER A 172 -19.48 -14.49 8.15
C SER A 172 -20.79 -14.01 7.51
N SER A 173 -20.73 -13.01 6.64
CA SER A 173 -21.88 -12.40 5.98
C SER A 173 -21.60 -12.18 4.49
N PRO A 174 -22.62 -12.23 3.62
CA PRO A 174 -22.45 -11.88 2.21
C PRO A 174 -22.02 -10.41 2.03
N PRO A 175 -21.32 -10.06 0.94
CA PRO A 175 -20.92 -8.68 0.67
C PRO A 175 -22.16 -7.83 0.35
N SER A 176 -22.38 -6.76 1.11
CA SER A 176 -23.58 -5.92 1.01
C SER A 176 -23.56 -4.96 -0.19
N SER A 177 -22.40 -4.41 -0.51
CA SER A 177 -22.18 -3.52 -1.67
C SER A 177 -21.63 -4.24 -2.91
N GLY A 178 -21.46 -5.56 -2.85
CA GLY A 178 -20.66 -6.32 -3.82
C GLY A 178 -19.15 -6.12 -3.69
N THR A 179 -18.68 -5.36 -2.69
CA THR A 179 -17.27 -5.22 -2.34
C THR A 179 -16.89 -6.24 -1.27
N LEU A 180 -15.83 -7.02 -1.50
CA LEU A 180 -15.14 -7.78 -0.46
C LEU A 180 -13.92 -6.98 0.01
N GLU A 181 -14.08 -6.23 1.10
CA GLU A 181 -12.98 -5.55 1.79
C GLU A 181 -12.19 -6.57 2.64
N LEU A 182 -10.89 -6.67 2.41
CA LEU A 182 -9.91 -7.49 3.14
C LEU A 182 -8.66 -6.68 3.55
N SER A 183 -8.59 -5.40 3.18
CA SER A 183 -7.33 -4.64 3.22
C SER A 183 -6.80 -4.41 4.64
N GLY A 184 -5.52 -4.74 4.86
CA GLY A 184 -4.85 -4.63 6.15
C GLY A 184 -5.10 -5.78 7.13
N ILE A 185 -5.81 -6.86 6.75
CA ILE A 185 -5.76 -8.14 7.48
C ILE A 185 -4.61 -8.98 6.90
N PRO A 186 -3.61 -9.39 7.69
CA PRO A 186 -2.63 -10.37 7.25
C PRO A 186 -3.29 -11.71 6.87
N LEU A 187 -3.09 -12.15 5.62
CA LEU A 187 -3.59 -13.38 5.02
C LEU A 187 -2.42 -14.33 4.73
N GLY A 188 -2.56 -15.60 5.11
CA GLY A 188 -1.60 -16.65 4.75
C GLY A 188 -2.18 -17.66 3.77
N VAL A 189 -1.33 -18.54 3.23
CA VAL A 189 -1.73 -19.67 2.36
C VAL A 189 -2.90 -20.48 2.95
N LYS A 190 -2.93 -20.66 4.28
CA LYS A 190 -3.99 -21.40 5.00
C LYS A 190 -5.37 -20.74 4.95
N ASP A 191 -5.44 -19.45 4.64
CA ASP A 191 -6.69 -18.69 4.54
C ASP A 191 -7.32 -18.81 3.14
N MET A 192 -6.54 -19.21 2.13
CA MET A 192 -6.96 -19.23 0.73
C MET A 192 -8.11 -20.20 0.48
N GLU A 193 -8.10 -21.40 1.08
CA GLU A 193 -9.20 -22.38 0.95
C GLU A 193 -10.55 -21.78 1.39
N ARG A 194 -10.57 -21.09 2.54
CA ARG A 194 -11.77 -20.42 3.06
C ARG A 194 -12.20 -19.24 2.18
N LEU A 195 -11.24 -18.47 1.67
CA LEU A 195 -11.50 -17.37 0.74
C LEU A 195 -12.09 -17.88 -0.57
N CYS A 196 -11.50 -18.91 -1.18
CA CYS A 196 -12.02 -19.57 -2.37
C CYS A 196 -13.47 -20.05 -2.18
N ALA A 197 -13.77 -20.71 -1.07
CA ALA A 197 -15.14 -21.16 -0.75
C ALA A 197 -16.13 -19.99 -0.61
N TYR A 198 -15.73 -18.88 0.04
CA TYR A 198 -16.56 -17.68 0.18
C TYR A 198 -16.79 -16.97 -1.17
N LEU A 199 -15.71 -16.78 -1.96
CA LEU A 199 -15.78 -16.21 -3.31
C LEU A 199 -16.70 -17.03 -4.21
N HIS A 200 -16.58 -18.36 -4.19
CA HIS A 200 -17.44 -19.27 -4.95
C HIS A 200 -18.91 -19.10 -4.56
N HIS A 201 -19.22 -19.10 -3.26
CA HIS A 201 -20.58 -18.98 -2.76
C HIS A 201 -21.24 -17.61 -3.04
N HIS A 202 -20.44 -16.58 -3.30
CA HIS A 202 -20.92 -15.21 -3.57
C HIS A 202 -20.52 -14.67 -4.95
N ALA A 203 -20.13 -15.55 -5.89
CA ALA A 203 -19.54 -15.16 -7.16
C ALA A 203 -20.41 -14.18 -7.99
N SER A 204 -21.74 -14.34 -7.98
CA SER A 204 -22.69 -13.47 -8.69
C SER A 204 -22.93 -12.10 -8.03
N ARG A 205 -22.31 -11.83 -6.87
CA ARG A 205 -22.45 -10.57 -6.11
C ARG A 205 -21.18 -9.74 -6.06
N ILE A 206 -20.01 -10.36 -6.20
CA ILE A 206 -18.72 -9.69 -6.00
C ILE A 206 -18.33 -8.91 -7.26
N GLY A 207 -18.33 -7.59 -7.14
CA GLY A 207 -17.87 -6.63 -8.13
C GLY A 207 -16.48 -6.06 -7.82
N SER A 208 -16.12 -5.91 -6.54
CA SER A 208 -14.77 -5.52 -6.13
C SER A 208 -14.19 -6.48 -5.08
N VAL A 209 -12.89 -6.72 -5.16
CA VAL A 209 -12.09 -7.37 -4.11
C VAL A 209 -10.92 -6.47 -3.73
N GLU A 210 -10.93 -5.99 -2.48
CA GLU A 210 -9.91 -5.10 -1.93
C GLU A 210 -8.99 -5.91 -0.99
N MET A 211 -7.82 -6.32 -1.47
CA MET A 211 -6.84 -7.14 -0.73
C MET A 211 -5.52 -6.39 -0.50
N GLY A 212 -5.57 -5.07 -0.42
CA GLY A 212 -4.41 -4.23 -0.20
C GLY A 212 -3.76 -4.45 1.17
N PHE A 213 -2.43 -4.49 1.23
CA PHE A 213 -1.67 -4.57 2.49
C PHE A 213 -2.02 -5.79 3.35
N THR A 214 -2.33 -6.93 2.73
CA THR A 214 -2.72 -8.19 3.39
C THR A 214 -1.53 -9.14 3.61
N GLU A 215 -0.30 -8.69 3.36
CA GLU A 215 0.92 -9.52 3.35
C GLU A 215 0.88 -10.71 2.36
N LEU A 216 -0.02 -10.67 1.37
CA LEU A 216 -0.21 -11.75 0.40
C LEU A 216 1.09 -12.06 -0.34
N THR A 217 1.46 -13.35 -0.38
CA THR A 217 2.64 -13.86 -1.10
C THR A 217 2.26 -14.44 -2.46
N ASP A 218 3.25 -14.67 -3.32
CA ASP A 218 3.07 -15.29 -4.64
C ASP A 218 2.29 -16.61 -4.55
N ASP A 219 2.69 -17.53 -3.67
CA ASP A 219 2.01 -18.83 -3.47
C ASP A 219 0.53 -18.66 -3.08
N ALA A 220 0.25 -17.72 -2.17
CA ALA A 220 -1.11 -17.47 -1.70
C ALA A 220 -1.98 -16.84 -2.81
N PHE A 221 -1.42 -15.89 -3.57
CA PHE A 221 -2.09 -15.29 -4.71
C PHE A 221 -2.38 -16.32 -5.82
N LEU A 222 -1.41 -17.16 -6.18
CA LEU A 222 -1.55 -18.15 -7.26
C LEU A 222 -2.59 -19.23 -6.93
N LEU A 223 -2.77 -19.59 -5.65
CA LEU A 223 -3.86 -20.46 -5.21
C LEU A 223 -5.25 -19.82 -5.34
N LEU A 224 -5.34 -18.49 -5.21
CA LEU A 224 -6.58 -17.72 -5.28
C LEU A 224 -6.94 -17.28 -6.71
N LEU A 225 -5.92 -17.13 -7.58
CA LEU A 225 -6.04 -16.64 -8.95
C LEU A 225 -7.12 -17.35 -9.78
N PRO A 226 -7.24 -18.70 -9.81
CA PRO A 226 -8.31 -19.37 -10.57
C PRO A 226 -9.72 -18.99 -10.10
N MET A 227 -9.90 -18.82 -8.78
CA MET A 227 -11.19 -18.40 -8.23
C MET A 227 -11.51 -16.95 -8.59
N LEU A 228 -10.55 -16.03 -8.48
CA LEU A 228 -10.72 -14.64 -8.90
C LEU A 228 -11.02 -14.53 -10.40
N ALA A 229 -10.33 -15.30 -11.23
CA ALA A 229 -10.54 -15.37 -12.67
C ALA A 229 -11.95 -15.85 -13.04
N SER A 230 -12.52 -16.78 -12.25
CA SER A 230 -13.88 -17.29 -12.47
C SER A 230 -15.01 -16.33 -12.04
N LEU A 231 -14.71 -15.21 -11.38
CA LEU A 231 -15.76 -14.30 -10.87
C LEU A 231 -16.46 -13.56 -12.02
N PRO A 232 -17.77 -13.81 -12.26
CA PRO A 232 -18.47 -13.33 -13.46
C PRO A 232 -18.76 -11.84 -13.47
N ARG A 233 -18.49 -11.13 -12.37
CA ARG A 233 -18.79 -9.70 -12.18
C ARG A 233 -17.63 -8.91 -11.59
N LEU A 234 -16.46 -9.52 -11.36
CA LEU A 234 -15.32 -8.81 -10.79
C LEU A 234 -14.89 -7.73 -11.79
N GLU A 235 -15.02 -6.47 -11.39
CA GLU A 235 -14.63 -5.28 -12.16
C GLU A 235 -13.29 -4.73 -11.66
N THR A 236 -13.05 -4.76 -10.35
CA THR A 236 -11.89 -4.13 -9.70
C THR A 236 -11.21 -5.06 -8.69
N LEU A 237 -9.88 -5.13 -8.73
CA LEU A 237 -9.06 -5.99 -7.87
C LEU A 237 -7.84 -5.23 -7.33
N ALA A 238 -7.86 -4.87 -6.04
CA ALA A 238 -6.72 -4.22 -5.38
C ALA A 238 -5.81 -5.26 -4.71
N LEU A 239 -4.55 -5.32 -5.14
CA LEU A 239 -3.50 -6.21 -4.61
C LEU A 239 -2.26 -5.42 -4.16
N ASN A 240 -2.40 -4.11 -3.95
CA ASN A 240 -1.32 -3.22 -3.60
C ASN A 240 -0.73 -3.47 -2.20
N GLY A 241 0.53 -3.07 -1.98
CA GLY A 241 1.16 -3.13 -0.65
C GLY A 241 1.43 -4.54 -0.12
N ASN A 242 1.40 -5.57 -0.97
CA ASN A 242 1.56 -6.97 -0.59
C ASN A 242 3.03 -7.45 -0.70
N ARG A 243 3.24 -8.75 -0.47
CA ARG A 243 4.54 -9.44 -0.59
C ARG A 243 4.67 -10.14 -1.95
N MET A 244 3.94 -9.68 -2.97
CA MET A 244 3.98 -10.28 -4.30
C MET A 244 5.20 -9.80 -5.09
N THR A 245 5.76 -10.69 -5.91
CA THR A 245 6.89 -10.41 -6.80
C THR A 245 6.47 -10.42 -8.26
N ARG A 246 7.35 -9.95 -9.15
CA ARG A 246 7.20 -10.02 -10.61
C ARG A 246 6.99 -11.44 -11.15
N ALA A 247 7.23 -12.50 -10.37
CA ALA A 247 6.96 -13.88 -10.79
C ALA A 247 5.48 -14.12 -11.11
N VAL A 248 4.55 -13.54 -10.33
CA VAL A 248 3.10 -13.70 -10.54
C VAL A 248 2.60 -13.03 -11.82
N LEU A 249 3.35 -12.05 -12.35
CA LEU A 249 2.94 -11.30 -13.55
C LEU A 249 2.82 -12.22 -14.76
N LYS A 250 3.61 -13.29 -14.86
CA LYS A 250 3.50 -14.25 -15.97
C LYS A 250 2.12 -14.93 -15.92
N GLU A 251 1.80 -15.61 -14.82
CA GLU A 251 0.56 -16.36 -14.69
C GLU A 251 -0.67 -15.44 -14.77
N LEU A 252 -0.64 -14.29 -14.10
CA LEU A 252 -1.74 -13.31 -14.20
C LEU A 252 -1.91 -12.76 -15.63
N THR A 253 -0.82 -12.52 -16.36
CA THR A 253 -0.88 -12.13 -17.78
C THR A 253 -1.41 -13.25 -18.67
N ASP A 254 -1.04 -14.49 -18.39
CA ASP A 254 -1.51 -15.66 -19.14
C ASP A 254 -3.01 -15.92 -18.89
N THR A 255 -3.46 -15.83 -17.63
CA THR A 255 -4.89 -15.84 -17.26
C THR A 255 -5.66 -14.71 -17.97
N LEU A 256 -5.11 -13.49 -18.05
CA LEU A 256 -5.76 -12.37 -18.75
C LEU A 256 -5.84 -12.54 -20.28
N LYS A 257 -5.10 -13.47 -20.90
CA LYS A 257 -5.21 -13.77 -22.34
C LYS A 257 -6.41 -14.64 -22.68
N ASP A 258 -6.85 -15.50 -21.76
CA ASP A 258 -8.02 -16.34 -21.92
C ASP A 258 -9.29 -15.48 -21.83
N PRO A 259 -10.15 -15.40 -22.88
CA PRO A 259 -11.33 -14.55 -22.87
C PRO A 259 -12.32 -14.89 -21.74
N ASP A 260 -12.44 -16.17 -21.37
CA ASP A 260 -13.42 -16.64 -20.39
C ASP A 260 -12.96 -16.35 -18.94
N SER A 261 -11.66 -16.26 -18.71
CA SER A 261 -11.06 -15.77 -17.47
C SER A 261 -11.19 -14.25 -17.33
N PHE A 262 -11.59 -13.77 -16.15
CA PHE A 262 -11.81 -12.35 -15.83
C PHE A 262 -12.76 -11.64 -16.82
N PRO A 263 -14.03 -12.07 -16.93
CA PRO A 263 -14.95 -11.60 -17.97
C PRO A 263 -15.37 -10.13 -17.83
N SER A 264 -15.24 -9.53 -16.63
CA SER A 264 -15.63 -8.14 -16.37
C SER A 264 -14.50 -7.26 -15.80
N VAL A 265 -13.29 -7.79 -15.61
CA VAL A 265 -12.23 -7.01 -14.93
C VAL A 265 -11.77 -5.86 -15.80
N THR A 266 -11.81 -4.68 -15.21
CA THR A 266 -11.35 -3.44 -15.82
C THR A 266 -10.14 -2.84 -15.14
N TRP A 267 -9.92 -3.09 -13.85
CA TRP A 267 -8.82 -2.51 -13.08
C TRP A 267 -8.18 -3.53 -12.14
N ILE A 268 -6.85 -3.57 -12.14
CA ILE A 268 -6.04 -4.37 -11.20
C ILE A 268 -4.89 -3.51 -10.69
N ASP A 269 -4.86 -3.23 -9.39
CA ASP A 269 -3.77 -2.49 -8.75
C ASP A 269 -2.76 -3.45 -8.12
N LEU A 270 -1.50 -3.33 -8.54
CA LEU A 270 -0.36 -4.11 -8.06
C LEU A 270 0.71 -3.23 -7.38
N GLY A 271 0.39 -1.97 -7.08
CA GLY A 271 1.32 -0.95 -6.59
C GLY A 271 1.94 -1.34 -5.25
N ASN A 272 3.08 -0.73 -4.90
CA ASN A 272 3.71 -0.92 -3.59
C ASN A 272 3.99 -2.41 -3.20
N ASN A 273 4.11 -3.32 -4.18
CA ASN A 273 4.54 -4.71 -3.97
C ASN A 273 6.07 -4.84 -3.86
N VAL A 274 6.64 -6.05 -3.84
CA VAL A 274 8.09 -6.28 -3.62
C VAL A 274 8.92 -5.68 -4.76
N ASP A 275 8.78 -6.22 -5.97
CA ASP A 275 9.53 -5.80 -7.18
C ASP A 275 8.64 -5.61 -8.43
N ILE A 276 7.32 -5.47 -8.22
CA ILE A 276 6.35 -5.16 -9.27
C ILE A 276 6.32 -3.64 -9.49
N PHE A 277 7.27 -3.14 -10.29
CA PHE A 277 7.43 -1.70 -10.56
C PHE A 277 6.77 -1.25 -11.88
N SER A 278 6.67 -2.16 -12.86
CA SER A 278 6.03 -1.92 -14.15
C SER A 278 5.26 -3.14 -14.65
N LEU A 279 4.25 -2.90 -15.48
CA LEU A 279 3.38 -3.93 -16.05
C LEU A 279 3.84 -4.36 -17.45
N PRO A 280 3.86 -5.67 -17.76
CA PRO A 280 4.20 -6.15 -19.10
C PRO A 280 3.26 -5.61 -20.18
N GLN A 281 3.75 -5.31 -21.37
CA GLN A 281 2.90 -4.85 -22.46
C GLN A 281 1.74 -5.81 -22.79
N PRO A 282 1.90 -7.15 -22.77
CA PRO A 282 0.78 -8.08 -22.97
C PRO A 282 -0.30 -7.99 -21.88
N PHE A 283 0.06 -7.72 -20.62
CA PHE A 283 -0.89 -7.50 -19.53
C PHE A 283 -1.79 -6.29 -19.84
N LEU A 284 -1.16 -5.15 -20.15
CA LEU A 284 -1.83 -3.88 -20.43
C LEU A 284 -2.74 -3.97 -21.65
N VAL A 285 -2.32 -4.70 -22.69
CA VAL A 285 -3.14 -4.95 -23.89
C VAL A 285 -4.33 -5.87 -23.57
N SER A 286 -4.12 -6.94 -22.80
CA SER A 286 -5.20 -7.86 -22.42
C SER A 286 -6.25 -7.19 -21.54
N LEU A 287 -5.84 -6.36 -20.58
CA LEU A 287 -6.76 -5.57 -19.76
C LEU A 287 -7.53 -4.54 -20.61
N ARG A 288 -6.84 -3.77 -21.46
CA ARG A 288 -7.50 -2.76 -22.33
C ARG A 288 -8.55 -3.35 -23.27
N LYS A 289 -8.35 -4.58 -23.77
CA LYS A 289 -9.36 -5.29 -24.59
C LYS A 289 -10.68 -5.52 -23.84
N ARG A 290 -10.65 -5.62 -22.51
CA ARG A 290 -11.81 -5.77 -21.62
C ARG A 290 -12.42 -4.42 -21.23
N CYS A 291 -11.70 -3.32 -21.44
CA CYS A 291 -12.12 -1.94 -21.14
C CYS A 291 -12.37 -1.06 -22.39
N PRO A 292 -13.16 -1.47 -23.40
CA PRO A 292 -13.31 -0.70 -24.65
C PRO A 292 -13.95 0.70 -24.49
N LYS A 293 -14.44 1.06 -23.29
CA LYS A 293 -15.07 2.35 -22.98
C LYS A 293 -14.13 3.39 -22.35
N GLN A 294 -12.89 3.05 -22.02
CA GLN A 294 -11.91 3.99 -21.43
C GLN A 294 -10.65 4.05 -22.31
N GLY A 295 -10.37 5.22 -22.87
CA GLY A 295 -9.26 5.43 -23.83
C GLY A 295 -7.85 5.36 -23.22
N ASN A 296 -7.75 5.44 -21.89
CA ASN A 296 -6.50 5.41 -21.13
C ASN A 296 -6.36 4.11 -20.35
N LEU A 297 -5.12 3.72 -20.03
CA LEU A 297 -4.88 2.55 -19.19
C LEU A 297 -5.36 2.81 -17.75
N PRO A 298 -6.11 1.87 -17.16
CA PRO A 298 -6.67 2.04 -15.83
C PRO A 298 -5.60 1.68 -14.79
N THR A 299 -4.64 2.58 -14.57
CA THR A 299 -3.70 2.51 -13.43
C THR A 299 -4.30 3.13 -12.17
N ILE A 300 -5.33 3.98 -12.31
CA ILE A 300 -6.03 4.64 -11.20
C ILE A 300 -7.52 4.62 -11.51
N LEU A 301 -8.34 4.20 -10.54
CA LEU A 301 -9.75 4.55 -10.51
C LEU A 301 -9.84 6.04 -10.15
N GLU A 302 -9.89 6.90 -11.17
CA GLU A 302 -10.25 8.30 -10.96
C GLU A 302 -11.63 8.33 -10.32
N PHE A 303 -11.67 8.69 -9.03
CA PHE A 303 -12.91 8.90 -8.30
C PHE A 303 -13.55 10.15 -8.90
N GLY A 304 -14.45 9.95 -9.86
CA GLY A 304 -14.96 11.03 -10.69
C GLY A 304 -15.64 12.10 -9.84
N GLU A 305 -15.05 13.30 -9.84
CA GLU A 305 -15.80 14.55 -9.62
C GLU A 305 -16.72 14.78 -10.82
N SER A 306 -17.71 13.90 -10.96
CA SER A 306 -18.70 13.95 -12.03
C SER A 306 -19.67 15.09 -11.75
N GLN A 307 -19.42 16.20 -12.42
CA GLN A 307 -20.44 17.10 -12.95
C GLN A 307 -21.28 17.84 -11.90
N ALA A 308 -20.68 18.88 -11.33
CA ALA A 308 -21.40 20.14 -11.13
C ALA A 308 -21.55 20.85 -12.50
N SER A 309 -22.28 20.21 -13.42
CA SER A 309 -22.71 20.85 -14.68
C SER A 309 -23.91 21.73 -14.36
N GLU A 310 -23.68 23.03 -14.10
CA GLU A 310 -24.79 23.98 -14.09
C GLU A 310 -25.51 23.95 -15.44
N PRO A 311 -26.85 23.99 -15.48
CA PRO A 311 -27.56 24.02 -16.75
C PRO A 311 -27.35 25.38 -17.40
N GLU A 312 -26.64 25.42 -18.53
CA GLU A 312 -26.53 26.61 -19.37
C GLU A 312 -27.94 27.08 -19.76
N GLY A 313 -28.37 28.18 -19.14
CA GLY A 313 -29.60 28.86 -19.52
C GLY A 313 -29.42 29.43 -20.92
N ARG A 314 -30.22 28.94 -21.87
CA ARG A 314 -30.38 29.59 -23.17
C ARG A 314 -30.92 30.99 -22.93
N VAL A 315 -30.09 31.99 -23.20
CA VAL A 315 -30.54 33.36 -23.39
C VAL A 315 -30.75 33.49 -24.89
N ASP A 316 -32.00 33.39 -25.33
CA ASP A 316 -32.35 33.66 -26.72
C ASP A 316 -32.20 35.18 -26.95
N GLU A 317 -31.28 35.56 -27.85
CA GLU A 317 -31.11 36.94 -28.31
C GLU A 317 -32.22 37.30 -29.31
N ASP A 318 -33.42 37.60 -28.81
CA ASP A 318 -34.48 38.24 -29.61
C ASP A 318 -34.20 39.76 -29.70
N ASP A 319 -33.47 40.12 -30.75
CA ASP A 319 -33.19 41.50 -31.16
C ASP A 319 -34.47 42.12 -31.76
N ALA A 320 -35.15 42.98 -31.01
CA ALA A 320 -36.39 43.62 -31.42
C ALA A 320 -36.52 45.06 -30.87
N ASP A 321 -35.71 45.99 -31.40
CA ASP A 321 -36.01 47.42 -31.34
C ASP A 321 -36.81 47.86 -32.58
N ASP A 322 -37.76 48.76 -32.37
CA ASP A 322 -38.83 49.12 -33.29
C ASP A 322 -38.49 50.41 -34.03
N THR A 323 -38.30 50.38 -35.36
CA THR A 323 -38.51 51.55 -36.25
C THR A 323 -38.39 51.22 -37.76
N ASN A 324 -39.47 50.85 -38.44
CA ASN A 324 -39.97 51.62 -39.62
C ASN A 324 -41.29 51.13 -40.25
N ARG A 325 -42.37 51.72 -39.76
CA ARG A 325 -43.52 52.29 -40.49
C ARG A 325 -43.43 52.41 -42.04
N THR A 326 -43.97 51.44 -42.78
CA THR A 326 -44.72 51.64 -44.06
C THR A 326 -45.54 50.36 -44.34
N GLU A 327 -46.85 50.36 -44.14
CA GLU A 327 -47.92 50.75 -45.09
C GLU A 327 -48.64 49.55 -45.74
N LYS A 328 -49.98 49.66 -45.75
CA LYS A 328 -50.96 49.09 -46.71
C LYS A 328 -51.40 47.62 -46.59
N SER A 329 -52.73 47.51 -46.39
CA SER A 329 -53.65 46.53 -47.03
C SER A 329 -53.58 45.06 -46.58
N LEU A 330 -54.68 44.32 -46.47
CA LEU A 330 -56.12 44.62 -46.51
C LEU A 330 -56.88 43.44 -45.85
N VAL A 331 -58.08 43.68 -45.30
CA VAL A 331 -59.28 42.81 -45.40
C VAL A 331 -59.03 41.30 -45.68
N ARG A 332 -59.40 40.38 -44.79
CA ARG A 332 -60.80 40.14 -44.38
C ARG A 332 -60.93 39.23 -43.17
#